data_AF-X1V153-F1
#
_entry.id   AF-X1V153-F1
#
_cell.length_a   1.000
_cell.length_b   1.000
_cell.length_c   1.000
_cell.angle_alpha   90.00
_cell.angle_beta   90.00
_cell.angle_gamma   90.00
#
_symmetry.space_group_name_H-M   'P 1'
#
loop_
_entity.id
_entity.type
_entity.pdbx_description
1 polymer ?
#
loop_
_entity_poly.entity_id
_entity_poly.type
_entity_poly.pdbx_seq_one_letter_code
_entity_poly.pdbx_strand_id
1 'polypeptide(L)'
;AARELVLEPSRKINPDVEVVIKYPNWYEHFQGLGFNQETEPGLFAGLYTGTEIRDPSGNQHLQAYMGYLIFHYFENLKPGENRGGWVDTGGMRFMDRYAEQLWITLFAKAPELTLFDFRQDHFICLICSWYSEY
;
A
#
# COMPACT_ATOMS: atom_id res chain seq x y z
N ALA A 1 -18.79 -11.58 3.64
CA ALA A 1 -18.62 -10.10 3.60
C ALA A 1 -18.08 -9.61 2.25
N ALA A 2 -16.78 -9.72 1.93
CA ALA A 2 -16.21 -9.15 0.70
C ALA A 2 -16.94 -9.58 -0.60
N ARG A 3 -17.26 -10.87 -0.74
CA ARG A 3 -18.01 -11.40 -1.89
C ARG A 3 -19.39 -10.76 -2.03
N GLU A 4 -20.23 -10.92 -1.01
CA GLU A 4 -21.65 -10.56 -1.03
C GLU A 4 -21.90 -9.04 -0.98
N LEU A 5 -21.01 -8.28 -0.33
CA LEU A 5 -21.20 -6.84 -0.08
C LEU A 5 -20.44 -5.94 -1.05
N VAL A 6 -19.36 -6.44 -1.66
CA VAL A 6 -18.49 -5.63 -2.53
C VAL A 6 -18.42 -6.22 -3.93
N LEU A 7 -17.96 -7.47 -4.07
CA LEU A 7 -17.62 -8.05 -5.37
C LEU A 7 -18.87 -8.32 -6.22
N GLU A 8 -19.84 -9.06 -5.69
CA GLU A 8 -21.06 -9.42 -6.43
C GLU A 8 -21.92 -8.21 -6.77
N PRO A 9 -22.19 -7.26 -5.84
CA PRO A 9 -22.92 -6.04 -6.18
C PRO A 9 -22.22 -5.19 -7.24
N SER A 10 -20.88 -5.06 -7.16
CA SER A 10 -20.12 -4.30 -8.16
C SER A 10 -20.23 -4.94 -9.56
N ARG A 11 -20.01 -6.26 -9.64
CA ARG A 11 -20.08 -7.01 -10.91
C ARG A 11 -21.49 -7.06 -11.50
N LYS A 12 -22.53 -6.99 -10.66
CA LYS A 12 -23.93 -6.90 -11.14
C LYS A 12 -24.20 -5.60 -11.91
N ILE A 13 -23.54 -4.50 -11.53
CA ILE A 13 -23.69 -3.20 -12.21
C ILE A 13 -22.75 -3.10 -13.42
N ASN A 14 -21.50 -3.52 -13.25
CA ASN A 14 -20.50 -3.54 -14.30
C ASN A 14 -19.75 -4.88 -14.27
N PRO A 15 -20.06 -5.84 -15.17
CA PRO A 15 -19.38 -7.14 -15.22
C PRO A 15 -17.86 -7.04 -15.40
N ASP A 16 -17.38 -5.97 -16.04
CA ASP A 16 -15.97 -5.73 -16.35
C ASP A 16 -15.22 -5.00 -15.22
N VAL A 17 -15.88 -4.73 -14.09
CA VAL A 17 -15.23 -4.07 -12.94
C VAL A 17 -14.14 -4.95 -12.34
N GLU A 18 -12.97 -4.35 -12.13
CA GLU A 18 -11.89 -4.95 -11.37
C GLU A 18 -11.83 -4.33 -9.98
N VAL A 19 -11.94 -5.17 -8.96
CA VAL A 19 -11.79 -4.76 -7.56
C VAL A 19 -10.47 -5.31 -7.06
N VAL A 20 -9.60 -4.40 -6.62
CA VAL A 20 -8.28 -4.67 -6.07
C VAL A 20 -8.33 -4.46 -4.56
N ILE A 21 -7.80 -5.39 -3.78
CA ILE A 21 -7.70 -5.27 -2.33
C ILE A 21 -6.34 -4.69 -1.93
N LYS A 22 -6.35 -3.64 -1.09
CA LYS A 22 -5.12 -3.16 -0.44
C LYS A 22 -4.90 -3.89 0.88
N TYR A 23 -3.78 -4.58 1.00
CA TYR A 23 -3.32 -5.10 2.28
C TYR A 23 -2.42 -4.08 2.98
N PRO A 24 -2.64 -3.80 4.28
CA PRO A 24 -1.70 -3.00 5.05
C PRO A 24 -0.41 -3.79 5.31
N ASN A 25 0.61 -3.10 5.81
CA ASN A 25 1.88 -3.70 6.23
C ASN A 25 1.82 -4.42 7.60
N TRP A 26 0.63 -4.73 8.11
CA TRP A 26 0.41 -5.26 9.47
C TRP A 26 0.52 -6.79 9.54
N TYR A 27 1.67 -7.32 9.12
CA TYR A 27 1.90 -8.76 8.91
C TYR A 27 1.41 -9.63 10.08
N GLU A 28 1.69 -9.25 11.32
CA GLU A 28 1.35 -10.02 12.52
C GLU A 28 -0.14 -9.98 12.90
N HIS A 29 -0.92 -9.03 12.36
CA HIS A 29 -2.27 -8.72 12.84
C HIS A 29 -3.39 -9.00 11.83
N PHE A 30 -3.07 -9.50 10.64
CA PHE A 30 -4.05 -9.66 9.56
C PHE A 30 -5.30 -10.45 9.97
N GLN A 31 -5.14 -11.60 10.62
CA GLN A 31 -6.27 -12.44 11.03
C GLN A 31 -7.18 -11.73 12.05
N GLY A 32 -6.59 -10.98 12.98
CA GLY A 32 -7.34 -10.18 13.96
C GLY A 32 -8.07 -8.98 13.36
N LEU A 33 -7.69 -8.58 12.14
CA LEU A 33 -8.24 -7.43 11.42
C LEU A 33 -9.12 -7.82 10.23
N GLY A 34 -9.40 -9.12 10.07
CA GLY A 34 -10.30 -9.65 9.04
C GLY A 34 -9.65 -9.92 7.68
N PHE A 35 -8.32 -9.83 7.57
CA PHE A 35 -7.57 -10.15 6.36
C PHE A 35 -7.18 -11.63 6.32
N ASN A 36 -7.70 -12.37 5.35
CA ASN A 36 -7.44 -13.79 5.14
C ASN A 36 -6.54 -13.99 3.91
N GLN A 37 -5.25 -14.21 4.15
CA GLN A 37 -4.24 -14.38 3.09
C GLN A 37 -4.40 -15.67 2.27
N GLU A 38 -5.16 -16.66 2.74
CA GLU A 38 -5.37 -17.91 2.03
C GLU A 38 -6.46 -17.77 0.96
N THR A 39 -7.56 -17.11 1.29
CA THR A 39 -8.77 -17.11 0.45
C THR A 39 -9.01 -15.80 -0.28
N GLU A 40 -8.74 -14.66 0.35
CA GLU A 40 -9.05 -13.35 -0.24
C GLU A 40 -8.25 -13.03 -1.50
N PRO A 41 -6.93 -13.33 -1.62
CA PRO A 41 -6.19 -13.05 -2.84
C PRO A 41 -6.80 -13.70 -4.09
N GLY A 42 -7.47 -14.84 -3.93
CA GLY A 42 -8.19 -15.52 -5.01
C GLY A 42 -9.52 -14.85 -5.40
N LEU A 43 -10.12 -14.05 -4.52
CA LEU A 43 -11.41 -13.40 -4.75
C LEU A 43 -11.29 -12.08 -5.52
N PHE A 44 -10.24 -11.31 -5.26
CA PHE A 44 -10.02 -9.99 -5.86
C PHE A 44 -9.29 -10.09 -7.21
N ALA A 45 -9.49 -9.10 -8.08
CA ALA A 45 -8.84 -9.04 -9.39
C ALA A 45 -7.32 -8.91 -9.25
N GLY A 46 -6.87 -8.12 -8.28
CA GLY A 46 -5.46 -7.98 -7.92
C GLY A 46 -5.28 -7.58 -6.46
N LEU A 47 -4.03 -7.46 -6.07
CA LEU A 47 -3.59 -6.99 -4.76
C LEU A 47 -2.91 -5.63 -4.91
N TYR A 48 -2.90 -4.86 -3.82
CA TYR A 48 -2.09 -3.67 -3.65
C TYR A 48 -1.46 -3.71 -2.28
N THR A 49 -0.18 -3.36 -2.17
CA THR A 49 0.57 -3.59 -0.94
C THR A 49 0.88 -2.28 -0.22
N GLY A 50 0.54 -2.17 1.05
CA GLY A 50 1.11 -1.16 1.93
C GLY A 50 2.59 -1.43 2.13
N THR A 51 3.43 -0.54 1.63
CA THR A 51 4.90 -0.62 1.75
C THR A 51 5.44 0.46 2.68
N GLU A 52 4.55 1.12 3.43
CA GLU A 52 4.91 2.17 4.37
C GLU A 52 5.93 1.62 5.40
N ILE A 53 6.85 2.46 5.85
CA ILE A 53 7.74 2.17 6.99
C ILE A 53 7.52 3.24 8.05
N ARG A 54 7.58 2.83 9.32
CA ARG A 54 7.35 3.72 10.46
C ARG A 54 8.48 3.61 11.46
N ASP A 55 8.41 4.42 12.50
CA ASP A 55 9.20 4.21 13.71
C ASP A 55 8.87 2.80 14.28
N PRO A 56 9.85 1.89 14.38
CA PRO A 56 9.65 0.57 14.96
C PRO A 56 9.21 0.62 16.43
N SER A 57 9.50 1.71 17.13
CA SER A 57 9.08 1.95 18.52
C SER A 57 7.66 2.52 18.63
N GLY A 58 7.01 2.81 17.51
CA GLY A 58 5.65 3.32 17.46
C GLY A 58 4.59 2.23 17.60
N ASN A 59 3.32 2.64 17.70
CA ASN A 59 2.18 1.76 18.00
C ASN A 59 1.87 0.71 16.90
N GLN A 60 2.48 0.82 15.72
CA GLN A 60 2.30 -0.15 14.64
C GLN A 60 3.43 -1.20 14.61
N HIS A 61 4.51 -1.01 15.36
CA HIS A 61 5.63 -1.96 15.50
C HIS A 61 6.22 -2.47 14.16
N LEU A 62 6.28 -1.61 13.15
CA LEU A 62 6.71 -1.98 11.80
C LEU A 62 8.24 -2.03 11.68
N GLN A 63 8.78 -3.12 11.15
CA GLN A 63 10.22 -3.30 10.97
C GLN A 63 10.73 -2.45 9.79
N ALA A 64 11.97 -1.95 9.89
CA ALA A 64 12.52 -0.96 8.97
C ALA A 64 12.51 -1.40 7.47
N TYR A 65 12.68 -2.69 7.19
CA TYR A 65 12.70 -3.23 5.82
C TYR A 65 11.45 -4.03 5.46
N MET A 66 10.40 -3.98 6.29
CA MET A 66 9.22 -4.81 6.08
C MET A 66 8.49 -4.48 4.77
N GLY A 67 8.53 -3.23 4.31
CA GLY A 67 7.91 -2.85 3.03
C GLY A 67 8.43 -3.66 1.84
N TYR A 68 9.73 -3.98 1.81
CA TYR A 68 10.32 -4.81 0.74
C TYR A 68 9.81 -6.25 0.84
N LEU A 69 9.91 -6.83 2.04
CA LEU A 69 9.55 -8.24 2.27
C LEU A 69 8.06 -8.49 2.07
N ILE A 70 7.21 -7.57 2.52
CA ILE A 70 5.77 -7.75 2.46
C ILE A 70 5.23 -7.61 1.04
N PHE A 71 5.86 -6.77 0.21
CA PHE A 71 5.56 -6.73 -1.22
C PHE A 71 5.80 -8.08 -1.88
N HIS A 72 6.97 -8.69 -1.64
CA HIS A 72 7.28 -10.03 -2.15
C HIS A 72 6.39 -11.12 -1.56
N TYR A 73 5.98 -10.99 -0.29
CA TYR A 73 5.02 -11.91 0.30
C TYR A 73 3.69 -11.90 -0.46
N PHE A 74 3.11 -10.73 -0.72
CA PHE A 74 1.85 -10.63 -1.47
C PHE A 74 2.00 -11.00 -2.95
N GLU A 75 3.13 -10.67 -3.57
CA GLU A 75 3.45 -11.15 -4.92
C GLU A 75 3.47 -12.69 -4.99
N ASN A 76 3.96 -13.36 -3.94
CA ASN A 76 3.91 -14.83 -3.87
C ASN A 76 2.50 -15.38 -3.60
N LEU A 77 1.59 -14.62 -2.98
CA LEU A 77 0.20 -15.03 -2.80
C LEU A 77 -0.60 -14.99 -4.11
N LYS A 78 -0.31 -14.02 -4.98
CA LYS A 78 -0.97 -13.87 -6.28
C LYS A 78 0.03 -13.37 -7.35
N PRO A 79 0.88 -14.26 -7.89
CA PRO A 79 1.95 -13.89 -8.81
C PRO A 79 1.44 -13.13 -10.04
N GLY A 80 2.10 -12.02 -10.36
CA GLY A 80 1.77 -11.14 -11.49
C GLY A 80 0.61 -10.18 -11.26
N GLU A 81 -0.07 -10.26 -10.10
CA GLU A 81 -1.27 -9.47 -9.81
C GLU A 81 -1.14 -8.63 -8.53
N ASN A 82 0.06 -8.46 -7.98
CA ASN A 82 0.34 -7.40 -7.00
C ASN A 82 0.69 -6.10 -7.74
N ARG A 83 -0.30 -5.24 -7.88
CA ARG A 83 -0.30 -4.16 -8.87
C ARG A 83 0.49 -2.93 -8.43
N GLY A 84 0.86 -2.82 -7.16
CA GLY A 84 1.66 -1.69 -6.71
C GLY A 84 1.88 -1.62 -5.21
N GLY A 85 2.71 -0.65 -4.83
CA GLY A 85 3.02 -0.27 -3.47
C GLY A 85 2.37 1.05 -3.10
N TRP A 86 1.87 1.12 -1.87
CA TRP A 86 1.22 2.28 -1.29
C TRP A 86 2.12 2.86 -0.21
N VAL A 87 2.43 4.15 -0.33
CA VAL A 87 3.15 4.92 0.69
C VAL A 87 2.37 6.15 1.12
N ASP A 88 2.59 6.61 2.36
CA ASP A 88 2.06 7.88 2.85
C ASP A 88 3.09 8.56 3.78
N THR A 89 2.86 9.84 4.10
CA THR A 89 3.75 10.66 4.94
C THR A 89 3.56 10.46 6.45
N GLY A 90 2.66 9.56 6.85
CA GLY A 90 2.16 9.28 8.21
C GLY A 90 3.20 9.30 9.33
N GLY A 91 3.63 8.21 9.94
CA GLY A 91 4.51 8.26 11.13
C GLY A 91 5.96 8.71 10.88
N MET A 92 6.18 9.75 10.08
CA MET A 92 7.49 10.21 9.61
C MET A 92 7.88 11.52 10.27
N ARG A 93 9.11 11.58 10.77
CA ARG A 93 9.66 12.80 11.39
C ARG A 93 10.58 13.59 10.47
N PHE A 94 11.11 12.92 9.45
CA PHE A 94 12.17 13.42 8.59
C PHE A 94 11.91 13.02 7.13
N MET A 95 12.33 13.89 6.20
CA MET A 95 12.10 13.74 4.75
C MET A 95 12.81 12.52 4.15
N ASP A 96 14.00 12.22 4.66
CA ASP A 96 14.82 11.08 4.26
C ASP A 96 14.09 9.74 4.50
N ARG A 97 13.29 9.64 5.57
CA ARG A 97 12.44 8.48 5.82
C ARG A 97 11.38 8.34 4.72
N TYR A 98 10.81 9.46 4.23
CA TYR A 98 9.81 9.41 3.15
C TYR A 98 10.45 8.93 1.85
N ALA A 99 11.62 9.45 1.51
CA ALA A 99 12.42 8.96 0.40
C ALA A 99 12.73 7.45 0.53
N GLU A 100 13.05 6.97 1.73
CA GLU A 100 13.32 5.56 1.98
C GLU A 100 12.10 4.66 1.73
N GLN A 101 10.88 5.09 2.07
CA GLN A 101 9.66 4.35 1.70
C GLN A 101 9.51 4.22 0.18
N LEU A 102 9.79 5.31 -0.53
CA LEU A 102 9.75 5.31 -2.00
C LEU A 102 10.79 4.34 -2.56
N TRP A 103 12.01 4.39 -2.05
CA TRP A 103 13.10 3.51 -2.48
C TRP A 103 12.83 2.05 -2.18
N ILE A 104 12.32 1.71 -0.99
CA ILE A 104 11.97 0.33 -0.62
C ILE A 104 10.93 -0.23 -1.58
N THR A 105 9.90 0.57 -1.91
CA THR A 105 8.83 0.18 -2.84
C THR A 105 9.38 -0.02 -4.26
N LEU A 106 10.24 0.90 -4.71
CA LEU A 106 10.90 0.83 -6.01
C LEU A 106 11.82 -0.40 -6.10
N PHE A 107 12.63 -0.67 -5.08
CA PHE A 107 13.55 -1.80 -5.06
C PHE A 107 12.85 -3.15 -4.93
N ALA A 108 11.66 -3.19 -4.30
CA ALA A 108 10.78 -4.34 -4.34
C ALA A 108 10.21 -4.63 -5.74
N LYS A 109 10.45 -3.72 -6.71
CA LYS A 109 9.96 -3.77 -8.10
C LYS A 109 8.44 -3.74 -8.18
N ALA A 110 7.81 -2.93 -7.31
CA ALA A 110 6.39 -2.67 -7.43
C ALA A 110 6.07 -2.07 -8.82
N PRO A 111 5.08 -2.62 -9.55
CA PRO A 111 4.72 -2.11 -10.88
C PRO A 111 4.23 -0.66 -10.85
N GLU A 112 3.61 -0.28 -9.73
CA GLU A 112 3.11 1.07 -9.46
C GLU A 112 3.50 1.51 -8.06
N LEU A 113 3.63 2.83 -7.88
CA LEU A 113 3.87 3.47 -6.60
C LEU A 113 2.80 4.55 -6.38
N THR A 114 1.92 4.34 -5.40
CA THR A 114 0.88 5.30 -5.00
C THR A 114 1.36 6.16 -3.82
N LEU A 115 1.24 7.48 -4.00
CA LEU A 115 1.44 8.48 -2.95
C LEU A 115 0.09 8.84 -2.33
N PHE A 116 -0.24 8.26 -1.18
CA PHE A 116 -1.49 8.55 -0.50
C PHE A 116 -1.40 9.80 0.39
N ASP A 117 -2.49 10.57 0.36
CA ASP A 117 -2.67 11.83 1.09
C ASP A 117 -1.47 12.80 0.98
N PHE A 118 -0.98 13.02 -0.25
CA PHE A 118 0.17 13.89 -0.54
C PHE A 118 0.04 15.31 0.05
N ARG A 119 -1.17 15.76 0.38
CA ARG A 119 -1.43 17.07 0.98
C ARG A 119 -0.82 17.22 2.38
N GLN A 120 -0.60 16.11 3.08
CA GLN A 120 0.09 16.09 4.37
C GLN A 120 1.58 16.46 4.23
N ASP A 121 2.10 16.44 3.01
CA ASP A 121 3.50 16.77 2.71
C ASP A 121 3.68 18.30 2.59
N HIS A 122 3.75 18.96 3.76
CA HIS A 122 3.84 20.43 3.86
C HIS A 122 5.07 21.05 3.16
N PHE A 123 6.06 20.24 2.80
CA PHE A 123 7.29 20.70 2.13
C PHE A 123 7.21 20.72 0.59
N ILE A 124 6.39 19.87 -0.04
CA ILE A 124 6.23 19.88 -1.51
C ILE A 124 5.56 21.18 -1.97
N CYS A 125 4.66 21.74 -1.15
CA CYS A 125 4.02 23.01 -1.46
C CYS A 125 5.03 24.16 -1.60
N LEU A 126 6.15 24.13 -0.87
CA LEU A 126 7.23 25.12 -1.01
C LEU A 126 7.99 24.95 -2.33
N ILE A 127 8.27 23.72 -2.77
CA ILE A 127 8.96 23.49 -4.06
C ILE A 127 8.04 23.85 -5.25
N CYS A 128 6.76 23.48 -5.20
CA CYS A 128 5.80 23.87 -6.24
C CYS A 128 5.51 25.38 -6.24
N SER A 129 5.44 26.02 -5.08
CA SER A 129 5.33 27.49 -5.00
C SER A 129 6.57 28.17 -5.59
N TRP A 130 7.76 27.64 -5.29
CA TRP A 130 9.02 28.17 -5.81
C TRP A 130 9.14 27.99 -7.32
N TYR A 131 8.66 26.87 -7.89
CA TYR A 131 8.62 26.67 -9.33
C TYR A 131 7.48 27.38 -10.06
N SER A 132 6.45 27.87 -9.35
CA SER A 132 5.40 28.70 -10.00
C SER A 132 5.77 30.18 -10.08
N GLU A 133 6.83 30.59 -9.36
CA GLU A 133 7.39 31.94 -9.38
C GLU A 133 8.52 32.12 -10.42
N TYR A 134 8.81 31.09 -11.24
CA TYR A 134 9.75 31.14 -12.37
C TYR A 134 9.12 30.62 -13.67
#